data_AF-A0A3Q3EZB0-F1
#
_entry.id   AF-A0A3Q3EZB0-F1
#
_cell.length_a   1.000
_cell.length_b   1.000
_cell.length_c   1.000
_cell.angle_alpha   90.00
_cell.angle_beta   90.00
_cell.angle_gamma   90.00
#
_symmetry.space_group_name_H-M   'P 1'
#
loop_
_entity.id
_entity.type
_entity.pdbx_description
1 polymer ?
#
loop_
_entity_poly.entity_id
_entity_poly.type
_entity_poly.pdbx_seq_one_letter_code
_entity_poly.pdbx_strand_id
1 'polypeptide(L)'
;MLQNVDDPPRKFVLDVVSGCIEHKKMLDVVVNAFYGQNRNWLSKSDRNQFVIVCYLVTFALDELGLQEFGNIVETLGIKKMHLFLNFFFSNLTSWIQEEWSGVYEADFVEKQWILPLLGWRPEINILMDQLAAKISRRSQVKKAKVKTTQPQEFTLTKPKPRPRPRPLPQPELIPQQEKFKPVPKSTYTDPNELQILEEIKEKNHEKAEDRLYEANKKQFRCVNPEKSEHTKKVIAQIEQDLDSKLKFNSFHSSGLPPSIKADSCSVKLNNAAILRREALNDRQVEEELQRIERLLQGAREPSSFLQWQREMLERDLQEKLPMIERRRLEARIGGEEAALVRQRITERNQKAAQLKKEETAQLMQKYAEKRMQEEKELRDLVRHVAEGHKNSKAAKEKIQKLKQNIVKEVSEQSQELLRQALEEQQEELCRKYQIIREIHSIESLPRIRPNNFRDTETAGHELLGEMSLAELKERLALLRQAERAEQEERRGHILEEKQRRKQEMLEKLDTIELHRRVLAKAAANRKEEKKAKQEFLQQVVAQDETVLALRKKLEEKKLERKRLKQNEKSQACKRTTAHTGTHSEESLKVQSWEELERSLARYIQDDSPS
;
A
#
# COMPACT_ATOMS: atom_id res chain seq x y z
N MET A 1 -2.44 6.84 33.09
CA MET A 1 -2.23 5.46 32.57
C MET A 1 -1.62 4.51 33.63
N LEU A 2 -1.85 4.71 34.93
CA LEU A 2 -1.27 3.87 36.01
C LEU A 2 -2.24 3.76 37.22
N GLN A 3 -3.54 3.55 36.96
CA GLN A 3 -4.56 3.44 38.01
C GLN A 3 -5.21 2.05 38.12
N ASN A 4 -5.04 1.17 37.12
CA ASN A 4 -5.71 -0.13 37.03
C ASN A 4 -4.68 -1.27 36.84
N VAL A 5 -3.72 -1.36 37.76
CA VAL A 5 -2.79 -2.51 37.87
C VAL A 5 -2.59 -2.76 39.37
N ASP A 6 -2.60 -4.03 39.77
CA ASP A 6 -2.55 -4.44 41.18
C ASP A 6 -1.27 -3.98 41.90
N ASP A 7 -1.35 -3.90 43.23
CA ASP A 7 -0.29 -3.36 44.08
C ASP A 7 1.13 -3.94 43.86
N PRO A 8 1.36 -5.27 43.76
CA PRO A 8 2.72 -5.79 43.65
C PRO A 8 3.51 -5.31 42.40
N PRO A 9 3.05 -5.50 41.14
CA PRO A 9 3.79 -4.98 39.98
C PRO A 9 3.82 -3.45 39.93
N ARG A 10 2.83 -2.77 40.54
CA ARG A 10 2.83 -1.31 40.63
C ARG A 10 3.90 -0.78 41.58
N LYS A 11 4.17 -1.47 42.69
CA LYS A 11 5.29 -1.17 43.60
C LYS A 11 6.62 -1.37 42.89
N PHE A 12 6.87 -2.56 42.33
CA PHE A 12 8.10 -2.85 41.57
C PHE A 12 8.42 -1.80 40.49
N VAL A 13 7.42 -1.34 39.73
CA VAL A 13 7.61 -0.27 38.72
C VAL A 13 7.95 1.10 39.35
N LEU A 14 7.43 1.42 40.54
CA LEU A 14 7.83 2.62 41.28
C LEU A 14 9.24 2.48 41.85
N ASP A 15 9.58 1.33 42.43
CA ASP A 15 10.87 1.04 43.06
C ASP A 15 12.02 1.05 42.04
N VAL A 16 11.81 0.48 40.85
CA VAL A 16 12.74 0.59 39.71
C VAL A 16 12.89 2.04 39.24
N VAL A 17 11.82 2.84 39.26
CA VAL A 17 11.87 4.25 38.83
C VAL A 17 12.53 5.16 39.87
N SER A 18 12.35 4.94 41.18
CA SER A 18 13.09 5.66 42.22
C SER A 18 14.57 5.30 42.20
N GLY A 19 14.93 4.02 42.11
CA GLY A 19 16.32 3.59 41.97
C GLY A 19 17.01 4.16 40.72
N CYS A 20 16.30 4.27 39.58
CA CYS A 20 16.78 4.97 38.38
C CYS A 20 17.01 6.48 38.59
N ILE A 21 16.33 7.12 39.53
CA ILE A 21 16.48 8.54 39.88
C ILE A 21 17.63 8.73 40.89
N GLU A 22 17.73 7.85 41.88
CA GLU A 22 18.76 7.88 42.92
C GLU A 22 20.16 7.59 42.35
N HIS A 23 20.31 6.48 41.62
CA HIS A 23 21.57 6.11 40.97
C HIS A 23 21.79 6.82 39.62
N LYS A 24 20.97 7.83 39.28
CA LYS A 24 20.98 8.49 37.97
C LYS A 24 22.36 8.95 37.51
N LYS A 25 23.20 9.50 38.41
CA LYS A 25 24.56 9.96 38.06
C LYS A 25 25.42 8.86 37.47
N MET A 26 25.38 7.67 38.07
CA MET A 26 26.10 6.47 37.66
C MET A 26 25.56 5.92 36.33
N LEU A 27 24.23 5.85 36.19
CA LEU A 27 23.55 5.33 35.00
C LEU A 27 23.73 6.26 33.78
N ASP A 28 23.67 7.58 33.97
CA ASP A 28 23.83 8.57 32.89
C ASP A 28 25.25 8.53 32.30
N VAL A 29 26.31 8.24 33.07
CA VAL A 29 27.70 8.08 32.56
C VAL A 29 27.75 6.97 31.50
N VAL A 30 27.31 5.76 31.86
CA VAL A 30 27.32 4.58 30.99
C VAL A 30 26.46 4.81 29.74
N VAL A 31 25.25 5.34 29.92
CA VAL A 31 24.33 5.60 28.79
C VAL A 31 24.83 6.73 27.89
N ASN A 32 25.49 7.77 28.43
CA ASN A 32 26.10 8.84 27.62
C ASN A 32 27.23 8.31 26.73
N ALA A 33 28.14 7.48 27.27
CA ALA A 33 29.22 6.89 26.47
C ALA A 33 28.69 5.95 25.38
N PHE A 34 27.69 5.11 25.70
CA PHE A 34 27.02 4.25 24.71
C PHE A 34 26.42 5.06 23.55
N TYR A 35 25.73 6.17 23.85
CA TYR A 35 25.18 7.08 22.83
C TYR A 35 26.25 7.89 22.09
N GLY A 36 27.42 8.14 22.72
CA GLY A 36 28.58 8.75 22.06
C GLY A 36 29.12 7.85 20.95
N GLN A 37 29.36 6.58 21.26
CA GLN A 37 29.88 5.60 20.30
C GLN A 37 28.85 5.20 19.22
N ASN A 38 27.58 4.97 19.60
CA ASN A 38 26.56 4.37 18.73
C ASN A 38 25.52 5.38 18.16
N ARG A 39 25.85 6.68 18.16
CA ARG A 39 24.96 7.80 17.84
C ARG A 39 24.14 7.67 16.54
N ASN A 40 24.66 6.94 15.56
CA ASN A 40 24.02 6.78 14.23
C ASN A 40 22.97 5.66 14.17
N TRP A 41 22.91 4.78 15.17
CA TRP A 41 22.05 3.57 15.15
C TRP A 41 20.94 3.56 16.21
N LEU A 42 20.92 4.56 17.10
CA LEU A 42 20.04 4.62 18.27
C LEU A 42 19.12 5.86 18.22
N SER A 43 17.85 5.70 18.58
CA SER A 43 16.94 6.85 18.67
C SER A 43 17.06 7.52 20.04
N LYS A 44 16.78 8.83 20.10
CA LYS A 44 16.68 9.57 21.37
C LYS A 44 15.54 9.07 22.26
N SER A 45 14.49 8.49 21.67
CA SER A 45 13.37 7.85 22.40
C SER A 45 13.82 6.72 23.31
N ASP A 46 14.90 6.04 22.93
CA ASP A 46 15.30 4.77 23.54
C ASP A 46 16.14 4.98 24.82
N ARG A 47 16.57 6.23 25.10
CA ARG A 47 17.49 6.54 26.21
C ARG A 47 16.97 6.03 27.55
N ASN A 48 15.68 6.26 27.82
CA ASN A 48 15.04 5.84 29.07
C ASN A 48 15.00 4.30 29.19
N GLN A 49 14.88 3.58 28.07
CA GLN A 49 14.96 2.12 28.06
C GLN A 49 16.36 1.63 28.44
N PHE A 50 17.41 2.27 27.93
CA PHE A 50 18.79 1.95 28.32
C PHE A 50 19.12 2.32 29.76
N VAL A 51 18.59 3.42 30.31
CA VAL A 51 18.74 3.75 31.74
C VAL A 51 18.08 2.68 32.62
N ILE A 52 16.84 2.28 32.30
CA ILE A 52 16.11 1.25 33.06
C ILE A 52 16.81 -0.12 32.92
N VAL A 53 17.22 -0.52 31.72
CA VAL A 53 17.95 -1.80 31.53
C VAL A 53 19.32 -1.77 32.21
N CYS A 54 20.01 -0.62 32.25
CA CYS A 54 21.25 -0.48 33.03
C CYS A 54 20.98 -0.70 34.52
N TYR A 55 19.97 -0.03 35.09
CA TYR A 55 19.59 -0.21 36.50
C TYR A 55 19.19 -1.66 36.82
N LEU A 56 18.38 -2.28 35.95
CA LEU A 56 17.95 -3.68 36.12
C LEU A 56 19.13 -4.65 36.05
N VAL A 57 20.16 -4.37 35.24
CA VAL A 57 21.42 -5.15 35.22
C VAL A 57 22.23 -4.93 36.50
N THR A 58 22.38 -3.69 36.97
CA THR A 58 23.32 -3.35 38.06
C THR A 58 22.78 -3.62 39.47
N PHE A 59 21.46 -3.63 39.66
CA PHE A 59 20.86 -3.73 41.00
C PHE A 59 19.78 -4.81 41.12
N ALA A 60 18.93 -4.98 40.11
CA ALA A 60 17.78 -5.89 40.20
C ALA A 60 18.05 -7.31 39.66
N LEU A 61 19.24 -7.59 39.11
CA LEU A 61 19.45 -8.84 38.37
C LEU A 61 19.51 -10.08 39.30
N ASP A 62 19.99 -9.91 40.53
CA ASP A 62 19.92 -10.93 41.59
C ASP A 62 18.48 -11.20 42.07
N GLU A 63 17.65 -10.16 42.20
CA GLU A 63 16.27 -10.27 42.69
C GLU A 63 15.28 -10.77 41.62
N LEU A 64 15.47 -10.32 40.37
CA LEU A 64 14.61 -10.60 39.23
C LEU A 64 14.98 -11.90 38.49
N GLY A 65 16.28 -12.25 38.51
CA GLY A 65 16.83 -13.42 37.84
C GLY A 65 16.87 -13.33 36.30
N LEU A 66 17.73 -14.17 35.71
CA LEU A 66 18.07 -14.13 34.29
C LEU A 66 16.87 -14.32 33.34
N GLN A 67 15.87 -15.13 33.71
CA GLN A 67 14.75 -15.46 32.81
C GLN A 67 13.80 -14.27 32.61
N GLU A 68 13.40 -13.61 33.70
CA GLU A 68 12.53 -12.43 33.62
C GLU A 68 13.28 -11.24 33.03
N PHE A 69 14.56 -11.06 33.39
CA PHE A 69 15.45 -10.10 32.75
C PHE A 69 15.53 -10.32 31.22
N GLY A 70 15.70 -11.56 30.77
CA GLY A 70 15.71 -11.92 29.35
C GLY A 70 14.40 -11.59 28.63
N ASN A 71 13.25 -11.83 29.27
CA ASN A 71 11.93 -11.48 28.72
C ASN A 71 11.77 -9.95 28.54
N ILE A 72 12.24 -9.15 29.50
CA ILE A 72 12.26 -7.68 29.41
C ILE A 72 13.20 -7.23 28.27
N VAL A 73 14.40 -7.78 28.18
CA VAL A 73 15.39 -7.48 27.15
C VAL A 73 14.88 -7.82 25.73
N GLU A 74 14.18 -8.93 25.55
CA GLU A 74 13.64 -9.33 24.25
C GLU A 74 12.48 -8.44 23.78
N THR A 75 11.60 -8.04 24.70
CA THR A 75 10.46 -7.16 24.41
C THR A 75 10.88 -5.72 24.11
N LEU A 76 11.86 -5.17 24.84
CA LEU A 76 12.40 -3.82 24.60
C LEU A 76 13.20 -3.71 23.30
N GLY A 77 13.82 -4.80 22.84
CA GLY A 77 14.21 -4.96 21.44
C GLY A 77 15.58 -5.59 21.21
N ILE A 78 15.58 -6.93 21.13
CA ILE A 78 16.68 -7.86 20.78
C ILE A 78 17.97 -7.19 20.23
N LYS A 79 17.92 -6.54 19.05
CA LYS A 79 19.10 -5.92 18.40
C LYS A 79 19.73 -4.78 19.20
N LYS A 80 18.91 -3.89 19.77
CA LYS A 80 19.37 -2.72 20.53
C LYS A 80 19.95 -3.14 21.88
N MET A 81 19.26 -4.07 22.54
CA MET A 81 19.66 -4.54 23.86
C MET A 81 20.90 -5.45 23.79
N HIS A 82 21.04 -6.29 22.77
CA HIS A 82 22.30 -7.00 22.48
C HIS A 82 23.48 -6.03 22.31
N LEU A 83 23.32 -4.94 21.54
CA LEU A 83 24.40 -3.94 21.38
C LEU A 83 24.74 -3.24 22.70
N PHE A 84 23.75 -2.95 23.54
CA PHE A 84 23.95 -2.32 24.85
C PHE A 84 24.63 -3.26 25.86
N LEU A 85 24.13 -4.49 26.01
CA LEU A 85 24.71 -5.48 26.92
C LEU A 85 26.14 -5.86 26.52
N ASN A 86 26.43 -6.00 25.22
CA ASN A 86 27.78 -6.21 24.72
C ASN A 86 28.71 -5.03 25.08
N PHE A 87 28.26 -3.79 24.89
CA PHE A 87 29.00 -2.60 25.28
C PHE A 87 29.25 -2.55 26.79
N PHE A 88 28.24 -2.86 27.60
CA PHE A 88 28.33 -2.84 29.05
C PHE A 88 29.34 -3.87 29.58
N PHE A 89 29.15 -5.16 29.27
CA PHE A 89 30.02 -6.24 29.78
C PHE A 89 31.40 -6.33 29.12
N SER A 90 31.65 -5.58 28.03
CA SER A 90 32.99 -5.42 27.46
C SER A 90 33.80 -4.31 28.13
N ASN A 91 33.15 -3.25 28.64
CA ASN A 91 33.80 -2.08 29.24
C ASN A 91 33.68 -2.02 30.78
N LEU A 92 33.04 -3.03 31.40
CA LEU A 92 32.75 -3.10 32.84
C LEU A 92 34.01 -2.92 33.70
N THR A 93 35.02 -3.79 33.51
CA THR A 93 36.28 -3.82 34.30
C THR A 93 37.39 -2.96 33.68
N SER A 94 37.03 -1.95 32.91
CA SER A 94 37.95 -0.94 32.39
C SER A 94 37.35 0.43 32.69
N TRP A 95 36.86 1.11 31.65
CA TRP A 95 36.37 2.49 31.75
C TRP A 95 35.16 2.66 32.67
N ILE A 96 34.24 1.68 32.76
CA ILE A 96 33.06 1.80 33.62
C ILE A 96 33.45 1.76 35.11
N GLN A 97 34.32 0.83 35.52
CA GLN A 97 34.85 0.77 36.89
C GLN A 97 35.63 2.04 37.27
N GLU A 98 36.48 2.55 36.36
CA GLU A 98 37.21 3.81 36.55
C GLU A 98 36.27 4.99 36.81
N GLU A 99 35.29 5.24 35.93
CA GLU A 99 34.36 6.37 36.08
C GLU A 99 33.43 6.22 37.29
N TRP A 100 32.99 5.01 37.62
CA TRP A 100 32.21 4.75 38.83
C TRP A 100 33.02 5.03 40.10
N SER A 101 34.31 4.67 40.11
CA SER A 101 35.25 5.01 41.20
C SER A 101 35.57 6.51 41.30
N GLY A 102 35.26 7.29 40.25
CA GLY A 102 35.29 8.76 40.27
C GLY A 102 34.06 9.41 40.90
N VAL A 103 32.99 8.65 41.17
CA VAL A 103 31.72 9.15 41.75
C VAL A 103 31.40 8.51 43.11
N TYR A 104 31.90 7.29 43.36
CA TYR A 104 31.74 6.52 44.59
C TYR A 104 33.08 5.90 45.01
N GLU A 105 33.20 5.48 46.27
CA GLU A 105 34.42 4.88 46.81
C GLU A 105 34.81 3.59 46.06
N ALA A 106 36.07 3.48 45.62
CA ALA A 106 36.55 2.40 44.75
C ALA A 106 36.31 1.00 45.34
N ASP A 107 36.65 0.81 46.62
CA ASP A 107 36.40 -0.41 47.40
C ASP A 107 34.92 -0.81 47.40
N PHE A 108 34.01 0.17 47.49
CA PHE A 108 32.57 -0.07 47.48
C PHE A 108 32.09 -0.48 46.08
N VAL A 109 32.52 0.26 45.05
CA VAL A 109 32.19 -0.02 43.63
C VAL A 109 32.64 -1.42 43.23
N GLU A 110 33.87 -1.80 43.56
CA GLU A 110 34.41 -3.11 43.22
C GLU A 110 33.65 -4.24 43.93
N LYS A 111 33.45 -4.12 45.25
CA LYS A 111 32.85 -5.18 46.07
C LYS A 111 31.34 -5.32 45.88
N GLN A 112 30.61 -4.23 45.69
CA GLN A 112 29.14 -4.25 45.63
C GLN A 112 28.59 -4.29 44.19
N TRP A 113 29.30 -3.75 43.19
CA TRP A 113 28.77 -3.66 41.82
C TRP A 113 29.58 -4.49 40.83
N ILE A 114 30.90 -4.34 40.78
CA ILE A 114 31.72 -5.04 39.77
C ILE A 114 31.78 -6.55 40.02
N LEU A 115 32.00 -7.01 41.26
CA LEU A 115 32.10 -8.44 41.57
C LEU A 115 30.79 -9.22 41.30
N PRO A 116 29.58 -8.78 41.71
CA PRO A 116 28.33 -9.45 41.33
C PRO A 116 28.10 -9.48 39.81
N LEU A 117 28.35 -8.37 39.11
CA LEU A 117 28.22 -8.29 37.65
C LEU A 117 29.21 -9.19 36.90
N LEU A 118 30.41 -9.41 37.47
CA LEU A 118 31.34 -10.42 36.96
C LEU A 118 30.87 -11.85 37.24
N GLY A 119 30.20 -12.08 38.37
CA GLY A 119 29.54 -13.34 38.71
C GLY A 119 28.51 -13.77 37.67
N TRP A 120 27.63 -12.84 37.25
CA TRP A 120 26.58 -13.06 36.24
C TRP A 120 27.04 -13.06 34.77
N ARG A 121 28.35 -12.87 34.52
CA ARG A 121 28.89 -12.77 33.17
C ARG A 121 28.68 -14.02 32.29
N PRO A 122 28.84 -15.28 32.75
CA PRO A 122 28.61 -16.45 31.90
C PRO A 122 27.11 -16.65 31.57
N GLU A 123 26.21 -16.37 32.50
CA GLU A 123 24.74 -16.42 32.29
C GLU A 123 24.30 -15.38 31.25
N ILE A 124 24.82 -14.16 31.36
CA ILE A 124 24.51 -13.08 30.42
C ILE A 124 25.15 -13.33 29.05
N ASN A 125 26.31 -13.99 28.97
CA ASN A 125 26.86 -14.47 27.70
C ASN A 125 25.94 -15.51 27.03
N ILE A 126 25.37 -16.46 27.78
CA ILE A 126 24.40 -17.44 27.26
C ILE A 126 23.13 -16.72 26.74
N LEU A 127 22.63 -15.73 27.47
CA LEU A 127 21.52 -14.88 27.03
C LEU A 127 21.88 -14.10 25.75
N MET A 128 23.09 -13.56 25.66
CA MET A 128 23.61 -12.84 24.50
C MET A 128 23.71 -13.73 23.25
N ASP A 129 24.19 -14.97 23.36
CA ASP A 129 24.21 -15.94 22.26
C ASP A 129 22.79 -16.29 21.78
N GLN A 130 21.82 -16.42 22.70
CA GLN A 130 20.42 -16.61 22.35
C GLN A 130 19.85 -15.39 21.59
N LEU A 131 20.17 -14.17 22.00
CA LEU A 131 19.81 -12.95 21.27
C LEU A 131 20.48 -12.92 19.88
N ALA A 132 21.77 -13.25 19.77
CA ALA A 132 22.50 -13.30 18.49
C ALA A 132 21.89 -14.33 17.52
N ALA A 133 21.52 -15.51 18.02
CA ALA A 133 20.80 -16.53 17.28
C ALA A 133 19.41 -16.04 16.83
N LYS A 134 18.66 -15.35 17.70
CA LYS A 134 17.34 -14.75 17.37
C LYS A 134 17.47 -13.63 16.34
N ILE A 135 18.50 -12.78 16.42
CA ILE A 135 18.83 -11.74 15.41
C ILE A 135 19.09 -12.39 14.05
N SER A 136 19.90 -13.45 14.02
CA SER A 136 20.28 -14.17 12.80
C SER A 136 19.10 -14.90 12.17
N ARG A 137 18.26 -15.57 12.97
CA ARG A 137 17.02 -16.20 12.49
C ARG A 137 16.06 -15.16 11.94
N ARG A 138 15.86 -14.03 12.62
CA ARG A 138 14.91 -12.97 12.20
C ARG A 138 15.34 -12.26 10.91
N SER A 139 16.64 -12.16 10.61
CA SER A 139 17.14 -11.68 9.31
C SER A 139 17.14 -12.76 8.21
N GLN A 140 17.12 -14.06 8.58
CA GLN A 140 16.89 -15.16 7.66
C GLN A 140 15.39 -15.41 7.33
N VAL A 141 14.44 -14.73 7.98
CA VAL A 141 13.03 -14.63 7.53
C VAL A 141 12.92 -13.72 6.30
N LYS A 142 13.66 -14.07 5.25
CA LYS A 142 13.23 -13.84 3.88
C LYS A 142 11.84 -14.44 3.78
N LYS A 143 10.85 -13.69 3.28
CA LYS A 143 9.53 -14.27 2.91
C LYS A 143 9.80 -15.58 2.19
N ALA A 144 9.25 -16.68 2.71
CA ALA A 144 9.53 -18.01 2.17
C ALA A 144 9.38 -17.93 0.65
N LYS A 145 10.45 -18.17 -0.10
CA LYS A 145 10.38 -18.15 -1.57
C LYS A 145 9.30 -19.15 -1.92
N VAL A 146 8.14 -18.65 -2.37
CA VAL A 146 7.09 -19.49 -2.94
C VAL A 146 7.81 -20.36 -3.94
N LYS A 147 7.82 -21.68 -3.70
CA LYS A 147 8.56 -22.60 -4.55
C LYS A 147 7.96 -22.43 -5.93
N THR A 148 8.67 -21.74 -6.83
CA THR A 148 8.30 -21.70 -8.25
C THR A 148 8.13 -23.15 -8.64
N THR A 149 6.93 -23.52 -9.07
CA THR A 149 6.62 -24.89 -9.46
C THR A 149 7.52 -25.23 -10.63
N GLN A 150 8.67 -25.83 -10.34
CA GLN A 150 9.53 -26.42 -11.35
C GLN A 150 8.65 -27.44 -12.06
N PRO A 151 8.42 -27.33 -13.37
CA PRO A 151 7.70 -28.36 -14.10
C PRO A 151 8.55 -29.61 -14.02
N GLN A 152 8.20 -30.52 -13.12
CA GLN A 152 8.89 -31.80 -13.01
C GLN A 152 8.60 -32.54 -14.30
N GLU A 153 9.63 -32.65 -15.15
CA GLU A 153 9.53 -33.36 -16.41
C GLU A 153 8.97 -34.75 -16.13
N PHE A 154 7.81 -35.03 -16.73
CA PHE A 154 7.23 -36.37 -16.67
C PHE A 154 8.26 -37.31 -17.26
N THR A 155 8.64 -38.34 -16.50
CA THR A 155 9.55 -39.37 -17.00
C THR A 155 8.85 -40.11 -18.13
N LEU A 156 9.11 -39.65 -19.37
CA LEU A 156 8.79 -40.38 -20.58
C LEU A 156 9.27 -41.82 -20.40
N THR A 157 8.32 -42.72 -20.21
CA THR A 157 8.57 -44.13 -19.96
C THR A 157 9.25 -44.70 -21.20
N LYS A 158 10.58 -44.80 -21.15
CA LYS A 158 11.38 -45.36 -22.24
C LYS A 158 10.75 -46.70 -22.63
N PRO A 159 10.20 -46.84 -23.85
CA PRO A 159 9.43 -48.03 -24.20
C PRO A 159 10.37 -49.24 -24.10
N LYS A 160 9.94 -50.28 -23.37
CA LYS A 160 10.73 -51.51 -23.24
C LYS A 160 11.07 -52.03 -24.65
N PRO A 161 12.33 -52.44 -24.91
CA PRO A 161 12.73 -52.92 -26.22
C PRO A 161 11.87 -54.13 -26.61
N ARG A 162 11.28 -54.10 -27.80
CA ARG A 162 10.45 -55.19 -28.30
C ARG A 162 11.32 -56.42 -28.58
N PRO A 163 10.94 -57.63 -28.13
CA PRO A 163 11.53 -58.86 -28.63
C PRO A 163 11.34 -59.00 -30.14
N ARG A 164 12.19 -59.79 -30.80
CA ARG A 164 12.06 -60.12 -32.23
C ARG A 164 10.71 -60.79 -32.50
N PRO A 165 10.11 -60.61 -33.71
CA PRO A 165 8.83 -61.23 -34.04
C PRO A 165 8.94 -62.77 -34.00
N ARG A 166 8.06 -63.39 -33.22
CA ARG A 166 7.74 -64.83 -33.32
C ARG A 166 6.61 -64.97 -34.36
N PRO A 167 6.59 -66.03 -35.18
CA PRO A 167 5.48 -66.27 -36.11
C PRO A 167 4.14 -66.29 -35.38
N LEU A 168 3.13 -65.63 -35.95
CA LEU A 168 1.76 -65.65 -35.43
C LEU A 168 1.12 -67.00 -35.80
N PRO A 169 0.49 -67.72 -34.85
CA PRO A 169 -0.42 -68.81 -35.19
C PRO A 169 -1.68 -68.25 -35.89
N GLN A 170 -2.44 -69.12 -36.54
CA GLN A 170 -3.70 -68.73 -37.17
C GLN A 170 -4.71 -68.19 -36.13
N PRO A 171 -5.56 -67.21 -36.49
CA PRO A 171 -6.50 -66.62 -35.56
C PRO A 171 -7.64 -67.59 -35.23
N GLU A 172 -7.74 -67.99 -33.97
CA GLU A 172 -8.96 -68.60 -33.44
C GLU A 172 -10.12 -67.59 -33.50
N LEU A 173 -11.31 -68.08 -33.85
CA LEU A 173 -12.51 -67.26 -33.90
C LEU A 173 -12.95 -66.93 -32.47
N ILE A 174 -12.70 -65.68 -32.06
CA ILE A 174 -13.15 -65.15 -30.76
C ILE A 174 -14.68 -65.33 -30.67
N PRO A 175 -15.21 -66.03 -29.64
CA PRO A 175 -16.64 -66.15 -29.44
C PRO A 175 -17.29 -64.76 -29.35
N GLN A 176 -18.31 -64.51 -30.17
CA GLN A 176 -18.99 -63.22 -30.18
C GLN A 176 -19.72 -63.04 -28.84
N GLN A 177 -19.17 -62.21 -27.96
CA GLN A 177 -19.84 -61.82 -26.73
C GLN A 177 -21.18 -61.14 -27.09
N GLU A 178 -22.25 -61.55 -26.40
CA GLU A 178 -23.57 -60.97 -26.63
C GLU A 178 -23.53 -59.45 -26.43
N LYS A 179 -24.19 -58.72 -27.34
CA LYS A 179 -24.14 -57.25 -27.35
C LYS A 179 -24.68 -56.71 -26.04
N PHE A 180 -23.83 -56.02 -25.27
CA PHE A 180 -24.22 -55.32 -24.05
C PHE A 180 -25.48 -54.49 -24.30
N LYS A 181 -26.44 -54.56 -23.37
CA LYS A 181 -27.71 -53.82 -23.47
C LYS A 181 -27.40 -52.33 -23.68
N PRO A 182 -28.07 -51.65 -24.63
CA PRO A 182 -27.80 -50.24 -24.88
C PRO A 182 -28.05 -49.43 -23.61
N VAL A 183 -27.12 -48.53 -23.29
CA VAL A 183 -27.20 -47.67 -22.11
C VAL A 183 -28.53 -46.90 -22.16
N PRO A 184 -29.33 -46.87 -21.06
CA PRO A 184 -30.61 -46.18 -21.06
C PRO A 184 -30.51 -44.73 -21.53
N LYS A 185 -31.51 -44.25 -22.29
CA LYS A 185 -31.50 -42.89 -22.85
C LYS A 185 -31.40 -41.81 -21.76
N SER A 186 -31.87 -42.10 -20.54
CA SER A 186 -31.73 -41.27 -19.33
C SER A 186 -30.29 -41.06 -18.86
N THR A 187 -29.29 -41.73 -19.42
CA THR A 187 -27.86 -41.44 -19.18
C THR A 187 -27.33 -40.32 -20.09
N TYR A 188 -28.11 -39.89 -21.09
CA TYR A 188 -27.79 -38.79 -22.00
C TYR A 188 -28.80 -37.64 -21.96
N THR A 189 -29.88 -37.78 -21.18
CA THR A 189 -30.70 -36.64 -20.74
C THR A 189 -30.10 -36.13 -19.43
N ASP A 190 -29.82 -34.84 -19.34
CA ASP A 190 -29.47 -34.23 -18.05
C ASP A 190 -30.62 -34.44 -17.05
N PRO A 191 -30.38 -34.96 -15.83
CA PRO A 191 -31.45 -35.21 -14.87
C PRO A 191 -32.10 -33.90 -14.44
N ASN A 192 -33.41 -33.92 -14.14
CA ASN A 192 -34.15 -32.75 -13.64
C ASN A 192 -33.45 -32.09 -12.42
N GLU A 193 -32.70 -32.87 -11.64
CA GLU A 193 -31.85 -32.39 -10.55
C GLU A 193 -30.89 -31.28 -10.98
N LEU A 194 -30.33 -31.31 -12.19
CA LEU A 194 -29.45 -30.24 -12.71
C LEU A 194 -30.24 -28.98 -13.05
N GLN A 195 -31.42 -29.10 -13.66
CA GLN A 195 -32.31 -27.96 -13.94
C GLN A 195 -32.82 -27.33 -12.64
N ILE A 196 -33.20 -28.15 -11.66
CA ILE A 196 -33.58 -27.73 -10.31
C ILE A 196 -32.39 -27.05 -9.61
N LEU A 197 -31.17 -27.55 -9.77
CA LEU A 197 -29.95 -26.90 -9.26
C LEU A 197 -29.63 -25.60 -9.99
N GLU A 198 -30.05 -25.40 -11.23
CA GLU A 198 -29.91 -24.13 -11.96
C GLU A 198 -30.96 -23.11 -11.53
N GLU A 199 -32.24 -23.50 -11.44
CA GLU A 199 -33.27 -22.66 -10.78
C GLU A 199 -32.88 -22.28 -9.34
N ILE A 200 -32.28 -23.21 -8.59
CA ILE A 200 -31.80 -22.93 -7.22
C ILE A 200 -30.59 -22.00 -7.23
N LYS A 201 -29.68 -22.07 -8.21
CA LYS A 201 -28.60 -21.09 -8.37
C LYS A 201 -29.16 -19.70 -8.68
N GLU A 202 -30.11 -19.59 -9.62
CA GLU A 202 -30.73 -18.33 -10.00
C GLU A 202 -31.52 -17.73 -8.83
N LYS A 203 -32.41 -18.51 -8.20
CA LYS A 203 -33.17 -18.08 -7.02
C LYS A 203 -32.30 -17.81 -5.80
N ASN A 204 -31.08 -18.33 -5.73
CA ASN A 204 -30.08 -17.95 -4.72
C ASN A 204 -29.24 -16.73 -5.13
N HIS A 205 -29.06 -16.48 -6.43
CA HIS A 205 -28.42 -15.28 -6.96
C HIS A 205 -29.32 -14.06 -6.74
N GLU A 206 -30.61 -14.16 -7.08
CA GLU A 206 -31.64 -13.16 -6.78
C GLU A 206 -31.66 -12.86 -5.27
N LYS A 207 -31.80 -13.90 -4.43
CA LYS A 207 -31.77 -13.74 -2.96
C LYS A 207 -30.44 -13.19 -2.43
N ALA A 208 -29.32 -13.39 -3.12
CA ALA A 208 -28.03 -12.80 -2.75
C ALA A 208 -27.97 -11.31 -3.14
N GLU A 209 -28.53 -10.93 -4.28
CA GLU A 209 -28.66 -9.53 -4.70
C GLU A 209 -29.66 -8.77 -3.83
N ASP A 210 -30.83 -9.36 -3.51
CA ASP A 210 -31.78 -8.83 -2.53
C ASP A 210 -31.13 -8.63 -1.17
N ARG A 211 -30.40 -9.63 -0.67
CA ARG A 211 -29.67 -9.52 0.61
C ARG A 211 -28.56 -8.47 0.57
N LEU A 212 -27.87 -8.30 -0.56
CA LEU A 212 -26.86 -7.27 -0.75
C LEU A 212 -27.51 -5.86 -0.82
N TYR A 213 -28.64 -5.75 -1.50
CA TYR A 213 -29.43 -4.51 -1.61
C TYR A 213 -30.06 -4.12 -0.27
N GLU A 214 -30.61 -5.08 0.47
CA GLU A 214 -31.05 -4.91 1.85
C GLU A 214 -29.88 -4.54 2.77
N ALA A 215 -28.74 -5.24 2.70
CA ALA A 215 -27.58 -4.94 3.53
C ALA A 215 -27.04 -3.54 3.27
N ASN A 216 -27.02 -3.09 2.01
CA ASN A 216 -26.65 -1.73 1.62
C ASN A 216 -27.68 -0.68 2.09
N LYS A 217 -28.99 -0.98 2.01
CA LYS A 217 -30.05 -0.11 2.57
C LYS A 217 -30.01 -0.02 4.10
N LYS A 218 -29.68 -1.12 4.77
CA LYS A 218 -29.57 -1.26 6.23
C LYS A 218 -28.15 -0.93 6.73
N GLN A 219 -27.25 -0.45 5.86
CA GLN A 219 -25.85 -0.23 6.17
C GLN A 219 -25.66 0.99 7.08
N PHE A 220 -25.18 0.76 8.30
CA PHE A 220 -24.80 1.86 9.20
C PHE A 220 -23.71 2.73 8.56
N ARG A 221 -23.78 4.04 8.81
CA ARG A 221 -22.89 5.06 8.21
C ARG A 221 -21.38 4.85 8.50
N CYS A 222 -21.04 4.03 9.49
CA CYS A 222 -19.68 3.63 9.83
C CYS A 222 -19.13 2.45 8.99
N VAL A 223 -20.00 1.68 8.31
CA VAL A 223 -19.63 0.52 7.48
C VAL A 223 -19.51 0.90 6.00
N ASN A 224 -20.11 2.02 5.59
CA ASN A 224 -20.01 2.50 4.21
C ASN A 224 -18.62 3.16 3.97
N PRO A 225 -17.80 2.66 3.02
CA PRO A 225 -16.47 3.21 2.75
C PRO A 225 -16.50 4.57 2.03
N GLU A 226 -17.65 5.02 1.53
CA GLU A 226 -17.87 6.34 0.92
C GLU A 226 -17.67 7.46 1.95
N LYS A 227 -16.46 8.01 1.99
CA LYS A 227 -16.15 9.21 2.78
C LYS A 227 -17.06 10.37 2.37
N SER A 228 -17.54 11.16 3.33
CA SER A 228 -18.41 12.31 3.08
C SER A 228 -17.78 13.30 2.09
N GLU A 229 -18.56 14.10 1.36
CA GLU A 229 -18.01 15.12 0.46
C GLU A 229 -17.04 16.08 1.15
N HIS A 230 -17.33 16.49 2.39
CA HIS A 230 -16.43 17.35 3.15
C HIS A 230 -15.11 16.63 3.44
N THR A 231 -15.15 15.35 3.81
CA THR A 231 -13.95 14.53 4.01
C THR A 231 -13.18 14.31 2.70
N LYS A 232 -13.87 14.11 1.56
CA LYS A 232 -13.26 14.00 0.23
C LYS A 232 -12.57 15.33 -0.16
N LYS A 233 -13.21 16.47 0.09
CA LYS A 233 -12.66 17.82 -0.16
C LYS A 233 -11.46 18.12 0.74
N VAL A 234 -11.50 17.75 2.02
CA VAL A 234 -10.36 17.87 2.95
C VAL A 234 -9.20 16.95 2.56
N ILE A 235 -9.46 15.72 2.09
CA ILE A 235 -8.40 14.83 1.58
C ILE A 235 -7.76 15.41 0.32
N ALA A 236 -8.55 15.89 -0.65
CA ALA A 236 -8.03 16.54 -1.85
C ALA A 236 -7.22 17.82 -1.52
N GLN A 237 -7.63 18.58 -0.50
CA GLN A 237 -6.84 19.70 0.02
C GLN A 237 -5.52 19.23 0.64
N ILE A 238 -5.51 18.18 1.48
CA ILE A 238 -4.29 17.59 2.05
C ILE A 238 -3.36 17.05 0.95
N GLU A 239 -3.90 16.44 -0.09
CA GLU A 239 -3.14 15.96 -1.26
C GLU A 239 -2.53 17.12 -2.05
N GLN A 240 -3.27 18.21 -2.30
CA GLN A 240 -2.71 19.43 -2.90
C GLN A 240 -1.68 20.12 -1.99
N ASP A 241 -1.86 20.05 -0.67
CA ASP A 241 -0.93 20.55 0.35
C ASP A 241 0.36 19.71 0.43
N LEU A 242 0.28 18.42 0.12
CA LEU A 242 1.45 17.54 0.01
C LEU A 242 2.15 17.72 -1.34
N ASP A 243 1.41 17.73 -2.46
CA ASP A 243 1.94 17.94 -3.79
C ASP A 243 2.60 19.32 -3.96
N SER A 244 2.09 20.36 -3.29
CA SER A 244 2.76 21.67 -3.25
C SER A 244 4.06 21.64 -2.44
N LYS A 245 4.11 20.91 -1.32
CA LYS A 245 5.35 20.69 -0.52
C LYS A 245 6.35 19.76 -1.22
N LEU A 246 5.88 18.88 -2.11
CA LEU A 246 6.69 17.96 -2.91
C LEU A 246 7.20 18.56 -4.23
N LYS A 247 6.94 19.84 -4.52
CA LYS A 247 7.55 20.56 -5.66
C LYS A 247 9.00 20.95 -5.33
N PHE A 248 9.90 19.97 -5.30
CA PHE A 248 11.34 20.16 -5.08
C PHE A 248 12.02 21.16 -6.04
N ASN A 249 11.37 21.51 -7.15
CA ASN A 249 11.85 22.47 -8.15
C ASN A 249 11.15 23.85 -8.09
N SER A 250 10.12 24.08 -7.27
CA SER A 250 9.63 25.45 -7.06
C SER A 250 10.53 26.14 -6.05
N PHE A 251 11.34 27.09 -6.53
CA PHE A 251 12.30 27.85 -5.72
C PHE A 251 11.54 28.85 -4.82
N HIS A 252 10.94 28.34 -3.74
CA HIS A 252 10.29 29.15 -2.71
C HIS A 252 11.34 29.84 -1.84
N SER A 253 12.03 30.84 -2.41
CA SER A 253 12.37 32.00 -1.61
C SER A 253 11.05 32.56 -1.09
N SER A 254 10.87 32.59 0.23
CA SER A 254 9.83 33.42 0.85
C SER A 254 10.08 34.85 0.37
N GLY A 255 9.22 35.34 -0.53
CA GLY A 255 9.38 36.67 -1.09
C GLY A 255 9.34 37.68 0.04
N LEU A 256 10.45 38.38 0.28
CA LEU A 256 10.52 39.46 1.28
C LEU A 256 9.30 40.37 1.08
N PRO A 257 8.53 40.68 2.15
CA PRO A 257 7.30 41.44 2.02
C PRO A 257 7.58 42.77 1.32
N PRO A 258 6.67 43.29 0.47
CA PRO A 258 6.97 44.40 -0.44
C PRO A 258 7.55 45.65 0.24
N SER A 259 7.19 45.93 1.50
CA SER A 259 7.71 47.03 2.30
C SER A 259 9.22 46.96 2.60
N ILE A 260 9.88 45.81 2.44
CA ILE A 260 11.33 45.63 2.64
C ILE A 260 12.11 45.79 1.32
N LYS A 261 11.42 45.99 0.18
CA LYS A 261 12.06 46.12 -1.14
C LYS A 261 12.38 47.55 -1.58
N ALA A 262 11.95 48.55 -0.80
CA ALA A 262 12.07 49.97 -1.14
C ALA A 262 13.11 50.73 -0.28
N ASP A 263 13.83 50.04 0.61
CA ASP A 263 14.93 50.62 1.38
C ASP A 263 16.06 49.61 1.58
N SER A 264 17.30 50.10 1.64
CA SER A 264 18.46 49.29 2.00
C SER A 264 18.47 49.04 3.52
N CYS A 265 17.60 48.12 3.96
CA CYS A 265 17.55 47.59 5.32
C CYS A 265 18.82 46.80 5.67
N SER A 266 19.91 47.55 5.82
CA SER A 266 21.16 47.16 6.42
C SER A 266 20.87 46.72 7.85
N VAL A 267 20.73 45.40 8.02
CA VAL A 267 20.58 44.78 9.35
C VAL A 267 21.78 45.20 10.18
N LYS A 268 21.56 46.16 11.08
CA LYS A 268 22.63 46.82 11.85
C LYS A 268 23.37 45.77 12.65
N LEU A 269 24.52 45.35 12.13
CA LEU A 269 25.33 44.31 12.75
C LEU A 269 25.83 44.84 14.09
N ASN A 270 25.57 44.10 15.16
CA ASN A 270 26.20 44.34 16.45
C ASN A 270 27.73 44.33 16.27
N ASN A 271 28.46 45.24 16.90
CA ASN A 271 29.92 45.38 16.76
C ASN A 271 30.65 44.03 16.91
N ALA A 272 30.21 43.18 17.86
CA ALA A 272 30.77 41.84 18.04
C ALA A 272 30.55 40.89 16.84
N ALA A 273 29.50 41.08 16.05
CA ALA A 273 29.26 40.34 14.81
C ALA A 273 30.05 40.89 13.61
N ILE A 274 30.36 42.20 13.62
CA ILE A 274 31.27 42.82 12.64
C ILE A 274 32.69 42.28 12.86
N LEU A 275 33.24 42.43 14.07
CA LEU A 275 34.60 41.98 14.42
C LEU A 275 34.81 40.47 14.19
N ARG A 276 33.81 39.63 14.51
CA ARG A 276 33.86 38.18 14.20
C ARG A 276 33.86 37.89 12.71
N ARG A 277 33.24 38.73 11.87
CA ARG A 277 33.18 38.53 10.42
C ARG A 277 34.41 39.10 9.72
N GLU A 278 34.97 40.17 10.26
CA GLU A 278 36.27 40.74 9.92
C GLU A 278 37.37 39.69 10.13
N ALA A 279 37.58 39.20 11.36
CA ALA A 279 38.59 38.19 11.68
C ALA A 279 38.44 36.86 10.90
N LEU A 280 37.24 36.54 10.41
CA LEU A 280 37.01 35.40 9.51
C LEU A 280 37.36 35.70 8.04
N ASN A 281 37.28 36.95 7.59
CA ASN A 281 37.83 37.39 6.31
C ASN A 281 39.36 37.49 6.39
N ASP A 282 39.89 38.10 7.45
CA ASP A 282 41.32 38.34 7.63
C ASP A 282 42.09 37.02 7.63
N ARG A 283 41.61 36.03 8.40
CA ARG A 283 42.13 34.66 8.37
C ARG A 283 42.07 34.01 6.97
N GLN A 284 41.05 34.30 6.16
CA GLN A 284 40.98 33.79 4.78
C GLN A 284 42.01 34.48 3.86
N VAL A 285 42.31 35.76 4.11
CA VAL A 285 43.40 36.48 3.44
C VAL A 285 44.76 35.94 3.89
N GLU A 286 44.96 35.69 5.19
CA GLU A 286 46.17 35.04 5.72
C GLU A 286 46.40 33.65 5.13
N GLU A 287 45.36 32.80 5.06
CA GLU A 287 45.45 31.45 4.50
C GLU A 287 45.82 31.44 3.00
N GLU A 288 45.35 32.42 2.22
CA GLU A 288 45.73 32.62 0.81
C GLU A 288 47.09 33.34 0.64
N LEU A 289 47.47 34.25 1.54
CA LEU A 289 48.81 34.86 1.57
C LEU A 289 49.88 33.80 1.86
N GLN A 290 49.71 33.00 2.91
CA GLN A 290 50.57 31.86 3.23
C GLN A 290 50.63 30.85 2.07
N ARG A 291 49.55 30.70 1.29
CA ARG A 291 49.58 29.89 0.07
C ARG A 291 50.50 30.53 -0.97
N ILE A 292 50.34 31.82 -1.28
CA ILE A 292 51.19 32.55 -2.23
C ILE A 292 52.67 32.48 -1.81
N GLU A 293 52.98 32.70 -0.54
CA GLU A 293 54.34 32.58 0.02
C GLU A 293 54.95 31.19 -0.22
N ARG A 294 54.19 30.10 0.01
CA ARG A 294 54.64 28.73 -0.29
C ARG A 294 54.94 28.53 -1.78
N LEU A 295 54.18 29.17 -2.68
CA LEU A 295 54.46 29.12 -4.12
C LEU A 295 55.73 29.92 -4.50
N LEU A 296 55.97 31.06 -3.86
CA LEU A 296 57.21 31.84 -4.01
C LEU A 296 58.44 31.06 -3.49
N GLN A 297 58.25 30.22 -2.46
CA GLN A 297 59.25 29.25 -1.96
C GLN A 297 59.43 28.02 -2.87
N GLY A 298 58.74 27.96 -4.02
CA GLY A 298 58.89 26.87 -5.01
C GLY A 298 57.95 25.68 -4.80
N ALA A 299 56.96 25.75 -3.90
CA ALA A 299 55.94 24.70 -3.80
C ALA A 299 55.10 24.65 -5.09
N ARG A 300 54.81 23.44 -5.58
CA ARG A 300 54.05 23.24 -6.81
C ARG A 300 52.54 23.33 -6.56
N GLU A 301 51.83 24.17 -7.30
CA GLU A 301 50.37 24.21 -7.26
C GLU A 301 49.75 22.85 -7.65
N PRO A 302 48.82 22.29 -6.85
CA PRO A 302 48.00 21.15 -7.26
C PRO A 302 46.90 21.54 -8.27
N SER A 303 46.83 22.82 -8.67
CA SER A 303 45.79 23.38 -9.54
C SER A 303 45.64 22.61 -10.86
N SER A 304 46.75 22.25 -11.51
CA SER A 304 46.77 21.46 -12.75
C SER A 304 46.29 20.02 -12.56
N PHE A 305 46.65 19.36 -11.46
CA PHE A 305 46.13 18.04 -11.11
C PHE A 305 44.62 18.10 -10.82
N LEU A 306 44.16 19.12 -10.10
CA LEU A 306 42.74 19.33 -9.79
C LEU A 306 41.93 19.77 -11.02
N GLN A 307 42.56 20.38 -12.04
CA GLN A 307 41.95 20.63 -13.35
C GLN A 307 41.82 19.32 -14.12
N TRP A 308 42.91 18.56 -14.28
CA TRP A 308 42.91 17.24 -14.91
C TRP A 308 41.88 16.29 -14.27
N GLN A 309 41.80 16.23 -12.94
CA GLN A 309 40.82 15.40 -12.22
C GLN A 309 39.38 15.82 -12.53
N ARG A 310 39.11 17.13 -12.64
CA ARG A 310 37.79 17.65 -13.06
C ARG A 310 37.48 17.30 -14.51
N GLU A 311 38.46 17.42 -15.41
CA GLU A 311 38.29 17.00 -16.81
C GLU A 311 38.01 15.49 -16.94
N MET A 312 38.73 14.63 -16.22
CA MET A 312 38.47 13.18 -16.25
C MET A 312 37.05 12.88 -15.76
N LEU A 313 36.62 13.50 -14.65
CA LEU A 313 35.25 13.35 -14.14
C LEU A 313 34.19 13.90 -15.11
N GLU A 314 34.49 14.96 -15.85
CA GLU A 314 33.57 15.51 -16.85
C GLU A 314 33.49 14.66 -18.12
N ARG A 315 34.59 14.04 -18.57
CA ARG A 315 34.61 13.02 -19.65
C ARG A 315 33.85 11.75 -19.23
N ASP A 316 34.13 11.24 -18.03
CA ASP A 316 33.39 10.14 -17.39
C ASP A 316 31.86 10.38 -17.39
N LEU A 317 31.42 11.61 -17.13
CA LEU A 317 30.00 11.98 -17.14
C LEU A 317 29.45 12.09 -18.57
N GLN A 318 30.22 12.64 -19.51
CA GLN A 318 29.86 12.71 -20.93
C GLN A 318 29.64 11.32 -21.55
N GLU A 319 30.41 10.30 -21.15
CA GLU A 319 30.23 8.92 -21.61
C GLU A 319 29.05 8.20 -20.91
N LYS A 320 28.88 8.41 -19.60
CA LYS A 320 27.86 7.69 -18.80
C LYS A 320 26.43 8.17 -19.09
N LEU A 321 26.22 9.47 -19.32
CA LEU A 321 24.89 10.02 -19.56
C LEU A 321 24.17 9.45 -20.81
N PRO A 322 24.79 9.38 -22.00
CA PRO A 322 24.15 8.73 -23.15
C PRO A 322 24.00 7.22 -22.94
N MET A 323 24.94 6.54 -22.25
CA MET A 323 24.76 5.12 -21.90
C MET A 323 23.48 4.88 -21.06
N ILE A 324 23.17 5.80 -20.14
CA ILE A 324 21.95 5.77 -19.32
C ILE A 324 20.69 6.03 -20.18
N GLU A 325 20.71 7.04 -21.06
CA GLU A 325 19.58 7.34 -21.94
C GLU A 325 19.34 6.24 -22.99
N ARG A 326 20.40 5.63 -23.57
CA ARG A 326 20.33 4.44 -24.43
C ARG A 326 19.57 3.32 -23.71
N ARG A 327 20.03 2.91 -22.51
CA ARG A 327 19.40 1.87 -21.69
C ARG A 327 17.93 2.17 -21.33
N ARG A 328 17.63 3.44 -21.04
CA ARG A 328 16.27 3.93 -20.75
C ARG A 328 15.35 3.83 -21.97
N LEU A 329 15.86 4.13 -23.17
CA LEU A 329 15.12 4.01 -24.42
C LEU A 329 14.93 2.55 -24.81
N GLU A 330 15.97 1.71 -24.73
CA GLU A 330 15.93 0.26 -24.96
C GLU A 330 14.87 -0.42 -24.08
N ALA A 331 14.87 -0.15 -22.78
CA ALA A 331 13.85 -0.67 -21.86
C ALA A 331 12.42 -0.24 -22.24
N ARG A 332 12.26 0.97 -22.78
CA ARG A 332 10.96 1.48 -23.24
C ARG A 332 10.55 0.89 -24.59
N ILE A 333 11.48 0.65 -25.51
CA ILE A 333 11.26 -0.07 -26.78
C ILE A 333 10.79 -1.50 -26.47
N GLY A 334 11.54 -2.24 -25.64
CA GLY A 334 11.18 -3.60 -25.24
C GLY A 334 9.81 -3.68 -24.55
N GLY A 335 9.41 -2.64 -23.81
CA GLY A 335 8.07 -2.51 -23.24
C GLY A 335 6.94 -2.41 -24.28
N GLU A 336 7.15 -1.66 -25.36
CA GLU A 336 6.22 -1.56 -26.49
C GLU A 336 6.24 -2.84 -27.34
N GLU A 337 7.42 -3.41 -27.62
CA GLU A 337 7.58 -4.66 -28.37
C GLU A 337 6.92 -5.85 -27.66
N ALA A 338 7.09 -5.98 -26.34
CA ALA A 338 6.37 -6.97 -25.55
C ALA A 338 4.85 -6.77 -25.60
N ALA A 339 4.36 -5.54 -25.81
CA ALA A 339 2.93 -5.30 -26.01
C ALA A 339 2.45 -5.74 -27.40
N LEU A 340 3.25 -5.50 -28.45
CA LEU A 340 2.99 -6.00 -29.81
C LEU A 340 3.00 -7.54 -29.87
N VAL A 341 3.95 -8.18 -29.19
CA VAL A 341 4.02 -9.65 -29.08
C VAL A 341 2.78 -10.20 -28.37
N ARG A 342 2.33 -9.57 -27.28
CA ARG A 342 1.07 -9.95 -26.61
C ARG A 342 -0.14 -9.85 -27.54
N GLN A 343 -0.25 -8.79 -28.35
CA GLN A 343 -1.33 -8.63 -29.34
C GLN A 343 -1.31 -9.77 -30.37
N ARG A 344 -0.14 -10.08 -30.97
CA ARG A 344 0.01 -11.21 -31.92
C ARG A 344 -0.36 -12.57 -31.31
N ILE A 345 -0.04 -12.80 -30.04
CA ILE A 345 -0.44 -14.02 -29.32
C ILE A 345 -1.96 -14.06 -29.14
N THR A 346 -2.61 -12.95 -28.74
CA THR A 346 -4.08 -12.91 -28.61
C THR A 346 -4.79 -13.09 -29.95
N GLU A 347 -4.27 -12.54 -31.05
CA GLU A 347 -4.81 -12.78 -32.40
C GLU A 347 -4.69 -14.26 -32.82
N ARG A 348 -3.54 -14.90 -32.56
CA ARG A 348 -3.34 -16.33 -32.85
C ARG A 348 -4.28 -17.20 -32.04
N ASN A 349 -4.46 -16.89 -30.75
CA ASN A 349 -5.36 -17.63 -29.86
C ASN A 349 -6.83 -17.44 -30.26
N GLN A 350 -7.25 -16.24 -30.68
CA GLN A 350 -8.58 -16.00 -31.22
C GLN A 350 -8.83 -16.84 -32.49
N LYS A 351 -7.89 -16.85 -33.45
CA LYS A 351 -8.01 -17.67 -34.67
C LYS A 351 -8.08 -19.16 -34.37
N ALA A 352 -7.26 -19.65 -33.44
CA ALA A 352 -7.31 -21.05 -32.99
C ALA A 352 -8.66 -21.40 -32.32
N ALA A 353 -9.23 -20.49 -31.53
CA ALA A 353 -10.53 -20.67 -30.91
C ALA A 353 -11.69 -20.63 -31.93
N GLN A 354 -11.58 -19.83 -33.01
CA GLN A 354 -12.55 -19.84 -34.12
C GLN A 354 -12.53 -21.17 -34.86
N LEU A 355 -11.35 -21.65 -35.28
CA LEU A 355 -11.19 -22.96 -35.92
C LEU A 355 -11.75 -24.10 -35.05
N LYS A 356 -11.51 -24.06 -33.72
CA LYS A 356 -12.10 -25.06 -32.81
C LYS A 356 -13.62 -24.97 -32.70
N LYS A 357 -14.22 -23.78 -32.75
CA LYS A 357 -15.68 -23.62 -32.84
C LYS A 357 -16.24 -24.19 -34.14
N GLU A 358 -15.57 -23.94 -35.27
CA GLU A 358 -15.94 -24.45 -36.60
C GLU A 358 -15.86 -25.99 -36.64
N GLU A 359 -14.77 -26.59 -36.12
CA GLU A 359 -14.66 -28.05 -35.94
C GLU A 359 -15.80 -28.62 -35.09
N THR A 360 -16.13 -28.00 -33.94
CA THR A 360 -17.24 -28.48 -33.10
C THR A 360 -18.60 -28.31 -33.77
N ALA A 361 -18.82 -27.25 -34.55
CA ALA A 361 -20.06 -27.04 -35.29
C ALA A 361 -20.25 -28.12 -36.36
N GLN A 362 -19.19 -28.48 -37.10
CA GLN A 362 -19.23 -29.58 -38.07
C GLN A 362 -19.47 -30.95 -37.41
N LEU A 363 -18.94 -31.17 -36.19
CA LEU A 363 -19.22 -32.39 -35.43
C LEU A 363 -20.68 -32.45 -34.95
N MET A 364 -21.23 -31.33 -34.47
CA MET A 364 -22.64 -31.22 -34.06
C MET A 364 -23.60 -31.40 -35.25
N GLN A 365 -23.28 -30.86 -36.43
CA GLN A 365 -24.04 -31.09 -37.67
C GLN A 365 -24.09 -32.59 -38.01
N LYS A 366 -22.94 -33.28 -38.02
CA LYS A 366 -22.86 -34.73 -38.28
C LYS A 366 -23.57 -35.57 -37.22
N TYR A 367 -23.68 -35.08 -35.99
CA TYR A 367 -24.49 -35.73 -34.95
C TYR A 367 -25.99 -35.51 -35.19
N ALA A 368 -26.41 -34.29 -35.52
CA ALA A 368 -27.81 -33.98 -35.86
C ALA A 368 -28.28 -34.77 -37.09
N GLU A 369 -27.47 -34.87 -38.15
CA GLU A 369 -27.74 -35.69 -39.33
C GLU A 369 -28.01 -37.17 -38.96
N LYS A 370 -27.16 -37.76 -38.11
CA LYS A 370 -27.35 -39.13 -37.60
C LYS A 370 -28.60 -39.27 -36.75
N ARG A 371 -28.88 -38.32 -35.85
CA ARG A 371 -30.11 -38.33 -35.03
C ARG A 371 -31.36 -38.25 -35.91
N MET A 372 -31.33 -37.49 -37.01
CA MET A 372 -32.41 -37.43 -38.01
C MET A 372 -32.52 -38.71 -38.87
N GLN A 373 -31.45 -39.49 -39.03
CA GLN A 373 -31.48 -40.83 -39.67
C GLN A 373 -32.08 -41.86 -38.71
N GLU A 374 -31.57 -41.95 -37.47
CA GLU A 374 -32.10 -42.80 -36.39
C GLU A 374 -33.59 -42.54 -36.13
N GLU A 375 -34.04 -41.28 -36.20
CA GLU A 375 -35.46 -40.95 -36.01
C GLU A 375 -36.32 -41.38 -37.20
N LYS A 376 -35.82 -41.34 -38.44
CA LYS A 376 -36.54 -41.89 -39.61
C LYS A 376 -36.68 -43.40 -39.50
N GLU A 377 -35.59 -44.11 -39.23
CA GLU A 377 -35.58 -45.55 -39.00
C GLU A 377 -36.56 -45.95 -37.88
N LEU A 378 -36.57 -45.19 -36.78
CA LEU A 378 -37.50 -45.42 -35.67
C LEU A 378 -38.95 -45.09 -36.05
N ARG A 379 -39.22 -44.03 -36.82
CA ARG A 379 -40.56 -43.69 -37.33
C ARG A 379 -41.10 -44.77 -38.27
N ASP A 380 -40.25 -45.35 -39.12
CA ASP A 380 -40.62 -46.43 -40.03
C ASP A 380 -40.87 -47.74 -39.27
N LEU A 381 -40.03 -48.08 -38.29
CA LEU A 381 -40.26 -49.21 -37.38
C LEU A 381 -41.54 -49.05 -36.56
N VAL A 382 -41.82 -47.84 -36.04
CA VAL A 382 -43.07 -47.51 -35.34
C VAL A 382 -44.27 -47.60 -36.28
N ARG A 383 -44.13 -47.28 -37.57
CA ARG A 383 -45.21 -47.47 -38.56
C ARG A 383 -45.57 -48.96 -38.71
N HIS A 384 -44.58 -49.83 -38.85
CA HIS A 384 -44.79 -51.28 -38.91
C HIS A 384 -45.35 -51.87 -37.61
N VAL A 385 -44.88 -51.41 -36.45
CA VAL A 385 -45.47 -51.81 -35.15
C VAL A 385 -46.90 -51.30 -35.00
N ALA A 386 -47.22 -50.09 -35.50
CA ALA A 386 -48.58 -49.56 -35.53
C ALA A 386 -49.49 -50.31 -36.51
N GLU A 387 -48.99 -50.79 -37.65
CA GLU A 387 -49.69 -51.69 -38.58
C GLU A 387 -50.00 -53.04 -37.90
N GLY A 388 -49.01 -53.65 -37.24
CA GLY A 388 -49.21 -54.83 -36.40
C GLY A 388 -50.23 -54.61 -35.26
N HIS A 389 -50.21 -53.44 -34.63
CA HIS A 389 -51.19 -53.07 -33.61
C HIS A 389 -52.58 -52.78 -34.16
N LYS A 390 -52.74 -52.24 -35.38
CA LYS A 390 -54.06 -52.13 -36.05
C LYS A 390 -54.66 -53.51 -36.25
N ASN A 391 -53.87 -54.46 -36.75
CA ASN A 391 -54.29 -55.85 -36.95
C ASN A 391 -54.65 -56.53 -35.62
N SER A 392 -53.84 -56.31 -34.57
CA SER A 392 -54.11 -56.81 -33.21
C SER A 392 -55.34 -56.16 -32.57
N LYS A 393 -55.58 -54.85 -32.77
CA LYS A 393 -56.79 -54.15 -32.32
C LYS A 393 -58.04 -54.69 -33.01
N ALA A 394 -58.02 -54.87 -34.33
CA ALA A 394 -59.13 -55.48 -35.08
C ALA A 394 -59.46 -56.92 -34.61
N ALA A 395 -58.48 -57.66 -34.07
CA ALA A 395 -58.73 -58.93 -33.39
C ALA A 395 -59.28 -58.75 -31.95
N LYS A 396 -58.72 -57.82 -31.16
CA LYS A 396 -59.19 -57.50 -29.80
C LYS A 396 -60.60 -56.90 -29.77
N GLU A 397 -61.00 -56.12 -30.77
CA GLU A 397 -62.34 -55.55 -30.90
C GLU A 397 -63.41 -56.62 -31.16
N LYS A 398 -63.07 -57.68 -31.91
CA LYS A 398 -63.93 -58.87 -32.05
C LYS A 398 -64.12 -59.55 -30.69
N ILE A 399 -63.05 -59.69 -29.89
CA ILE A 399 -63.11 -60.25 -28.54
C ILE A 399 -63.83 -59.32 -27.55
N GLN A 400 -63.67 -57.99 -27.67
CA GLN A 400 -64.34 -57.02 -26.82
C GLN A 400 -65.84 -56.94 -27.10
N LYS A 401 -66.30 -57.10 -28.36
CA LYS A 401 -67.74 -57.23 -28.65
C LYS A 401 -68.36 -58.43 -27.93
N LEU A 402 -67.65 -59.56 -27.86
CA LEU A 402 -68.08 -60.73 -27.07
C LEU A 402 -68.10 -60.42 -25.56
N LYS A 403 -67.07 -59.73 -25.03
CA LYS A 403 -67.00 -59.38 -23.60
C LYS A 403 -67.94 -58.24 -23.17
N GLN A 404 -68.30 -57.32 -24.07
CA GLN A 404 -69.21 -56.20 -23.79
C GLN A 404 -70.65 -56.68 -23.58
N ASN A 405 -71.04 -57.81 -24.19
CA ASN A 405 -72.30 -58.47 -23.87
C ASN A 405 -72.29 -58.96 -22.41
N ILE A 406 -71.26 -59.73 -22.04
CA ILE A 406 -71.08 -60.30 -20.69
C ILE A 406 -70.96 -59.22 -19.59
N VAL A 407 -70.28 -58.09 -19.87
CA VAL A 407 -70.10 -57.03 -18.86
C VAL A 407 -71.40 -56.26 -18.59
N LYS A 408 -72.31 -56.14 -19.56
CA LYS A 408 -73.63 -55.49 -19.32
C LYS A 408 -74.42 -56.24 -18.24
N GLU A 409 -74.52 -57.56 -18.41
CA GLU A 409 -75.18 -58.52 -17.50
C GLU A 409 -74.68 -58.44 -16.05
N VAL A 410 -73.44 -57.96 -15.83
CA VAL A 410 -72.82 -57.80 -14.51
C VAL A 410 -72.87 -56.34 -14.01
N SER A 411 -72.80 -55.35 -14.90
CA SER A 411 -72.74 -53.93 -14.51
C SER A 411 -74.01 -53.41 -13.84
N GLU A 412 -75.16 -54.00 -14.18
CA GLU A 412 -76.46 -53.73 -13.56
C GLU A 412 -76.48 -54.12 -12.07
N GLN A 413 -75.63 -55.07 -11.64
CA GLN A 413 -75.57 -55.61 -10.28
C GLN A 413 -74.67 -54.80 -9.32
N SER A 414 -74.05 -53.70 -9.80
CA SER A 414 -72.96 -53.03 -9.09
C SER A 414 -73.24 -51.57 -8.70
N GLN A 415 -74.15 -50.89 -9.41
CA GLN A 415 -74.38 -49.44 -9.21
C GLN A 415 -75.13 -49.09 -7.92
N GLU A 416 -75.75 -50.07 -7.26
CA GLU A 416 -76.59 -49.87 -6.08
C GLU A 416 -75.80 -49.58 -4.80
N LEU A 417 -74.51 -49.95 -4.74
CA LEU A 417 -73.71 -49.93 -3.51
C LEU A 417 -72.94 -48.61 -3.25
N LEU A 418 -72.52 -47.88 -4.29
CA LEU A 418 -71.54 -46.79 -4.12
C LEU A 418 -72.12 -45.49 -3.52
N ARG A 419 -73.45 -45.28 -3.59
CA ARG A 419 -74.10 -44.02 -3.18
C ARG A 419 -74.06 -43.72 -1.68
N GLN A 420 -73.70 -44.68 -0.83
CA GLN A 420 -73.91 -44.61 0.62
C GLN A 420 -72.72 -44.06 1.42
N ALA A 421 -71.60 -43.67 0.79
CA ALA A 421 -70.29 -43.57 1.47
C ALA A 421 -69.58 -42.19 1.43
N LEU A 422 -70.22 -41.11 0.97
CA LEU A 422 -69.52 -39.84 0.67
C LEU A 422 -69.90 -38.61 1.52
N GLU A 423 -70.99 -38.65 2.30
CA GLU A 423 -71.48 -37.45 3.00
C GLU A 423 -70.78 -37.18 4.36
N GLU A 424 -70.08 -38.16 4.94
CA GLU A 424 -69.64 -38.13 6.36
C GLU A 424 -68.34 -37.34 6.65
N GLN A 425 -67.61 -36.85 5.64
CA GLN A 425 -66.19 -36.46 5.82
C GLN A 425 -65.89 -34.95 5.93
N GLN A 426 -66.87 -34.05 5.79
CA GLN A 426 -66.57 -32.67 5.35
C GLN A 426 -66.56 -31.57 6.43
N GLU A 427 -66.92 -31.84 7.70
CA GLU A 427 -67.25 -30.78 8.67
C GLU A 427 -66.10 -30.26 9.58
N GLU A 428 -65.00 -30.99 9.77
CA GLU A 428 -64.12 -30.77 10.94
C GLU A 428 -63.18 -29.54 10.89
N LEU A 429 -62.86 -28.99 9.72
CA LEU A 429 -61.61 -28.23 9.52
C LEU A 429 -61.61 -26.74 9.97
N CYS A 430 -62.76 -26.14 10.28
CA CYS A 430 -62.94 -24.67 10.19
C CYS A 430 -62.57 -23.80 11.42
N ARG A 431 -61.86 -24.28 12.45
CA ARG A 431 -61.88 -23.62 13.80
C ARG A 431 -60.59 -22.95 14.34
N LYS A 432 -59.39 -23.14 13.77
CA LYS A 432 -58.19 -23.27 14.63
C LYS A 432 -57.33 -22.05 15.06
N TYR A 433 -57.22 -20.92 14.34
CA TYR A 433 -56.26 -19.84 14.72
C TYR A 433 -56.61 -18.41 14.23
N GLN A 434 -56.27 -17.40 15.05
CA GLN A 434 -56.24 -15.97 14.66
C GLN A 434 -55.33 -15.06 15.54
N ILE A 435 -54.48 -15.63 16.41
CA ILE A 435 -53.69 -14.90 17.43
C ILE A 435 -52.30 -14.53 16.89
N ILE A 436 -51.82 -13.34 17.28
CA ILE A 436 -50.49 -12.71 17.14
C ILE A 436 -50.59 -11.36 16.39
N ARG A 437 -50.69 -10.28 17.18
CA ARG A 437 -50.59 -8.87 16.76
C ARG A 437 -49.60 -8.13 17.67
N GLU A 438 -48.86 -7.21 17.06
CA GLU A 438 -48.44 -5.92 17.62
C GLU A 438 -47.79 -5.85 19.02
N ILE A 439 -46.45 -5.72 19.09
CA ILE A 439 -45.75 -5.05 20.21
C ILE A 439 -44.78 -3.97 19.68
N HIS A 440 -45.34 -2.76 19.52
CA HIS A 440 -44.88 -1.43 19.96
C HIS A 440 -43.40 -0.97 20.05
N SER A 441 -43.23 0.36 19.83
CA SER A 441 -42.22 1.32 20.40
C SER A 441 -40.70 1.04 20.23
N ILE A 442 -39.82 1.86 19.64
CA ILE A 442 -39.72 3.32 19.27
C ILE A 442 -39.33 4.29 20.43
N GLU A 443 -38.44 5.30 20.14
CA GLU A 443 -38.03 6.53 20.92
C GLU A 443 -36.79 6.45 21.89
N SER A 444 -35.96 7.48 22.26
CA SER A 444 -35.73 8.94 21.93
C SER A 444 -34.28 9.51 22.27
N LEU A 445 -34.06 10.81 22.68
CA LEU A 445 -32.79 11.67 22.70
C LEU A 445 -32.77 12.76 23.87
N PRO A 446 -31.87 13.80 24.10
CA PRO A 446 -30.78 14.50 23.34
C PRO A 446 -29.43 15.00 24.07
N ARG A 447 -29.17 16.32 24.36
CA ARG A 447 -27.80 17.01 24.50
C ARG A 447 -27.83 18.49 25.07
N ILE A 448 -26.73 19.14 25.65
CA ILE A 448 -26.25 20.63 25.57
C ILE A 448 -25.56 21.46 26.80
N ARG A 449 -24.40 22.20 26.58
CA ARG A 449 -23.72 23.55 27.03
C ARG A 449 -23.14 24.07 28.46
N PRO A 450 -22.26 25.17 28.54
CA PRO A 450 -21.47 25.78 29.73
C PRO A 450 -21.25 27.39 29.89
N ASN A 451 -20.44 28.00 30.87
CA ASN A 451 -19.91 29.47 30.92
C ASN A 451 -18.79 29.95 32.01
N ASN A 452 -18.48 31.30 32.27
CA ASN A 452 -17.19 31.96 32.86
C ASN A 452 -17.23 33.35 33.72
N PHE A 453 -16.15 33.87 34.46
CA PHE A 453 -15.82 35.35 34.87
C PHE A 453 -14.45 35.77 35.63
N ARG A 454 -14.18 37.06 36.11
CA ARG A 454 -12.93 37.72 36.76
C ARG A 454 -13.05 39.15 37.50
N ASP A 455 -12.06 39.67 38.32
CA ASP A 455 -11.95 41.05 39.00
C ASP A 455 -10.52 41.55 39.54
N THR A 456 -10.26 42.86 39.95
CA THR A 456 -9.03 43.46 40.66
C THR A 456 -9.08 44.95 41.23
N GLU A 457 -8.43 45.35 42.39
CA GLU A 457 -7.83 46.72 42.73
C GLU A 457 -7.05 46.85 44.12
N THR A 458 -6.52 48.03 44.57
CA THR A 458 -5.56 48.22 45.74
C THR A 458 -5.62 49.59 46.52
N ALA A 459 -4.99 49.73 47.73
CA ALA A 459 -5.04 50.91 48.67
C ALA A 459 -3.67 51.37 49.28
N GLY A 460 -3.64 52.41 50.17
CA GLY A 460 -2.40 53.02 50.75
C GLY A 460 -2.51 53.58 52.19
N HIS A 461 -1.36 53.81 52.86
CA HIS A 461 -1.21 54.08 54.31
C HIS A 461 -0.05 55.05 54.67
N GLU A 462 -0.12 55.67 55.85
CA GLU A 462 0.68 56.84 56.32
C GLU A 462 1.88 56.43 57.21
N LEU A 463 3.03 57.11 57.14
CA LEU A 463 4.21 56.79 57.98
C LEU A 463 5.19 57.96 58.24
N LEU A 464 5.79 57.97 59.43
CA LEU A 464 6.68 59.03 59.98
C LEU A 464 7.99 59.33 59.20
N GLY A 465 8.20 58.74 58.02
CA GLY A 465 9.30 59.07 57.09
C GLY A 465 8.95 60.16 56.07
N GLU A 466 7.73 60.71 56.11
CA GLU A 466 7.20 61.72 55.20
C GLU A 466 7.84 63.11 55.39
N MET A 467 9.11 63.26 55.00
CA MET A 467 9.63 64.59 54.63
C MET A 467 8.78 65.15 53.48
N SER A 468 8.44 66.44 53.52
CA SER A 468 7.63 67.06 52.47
C SER A 468 8.28 66.88 51.10
N LEU A 469 7.47 66.59 50.08
CA LEU A 469 7.94 66.41 48.69
C LEU A 469 8.56 67.70 48.12
N ALA A 470 8.55 68.81 48.85
CA ALA A 470 9.12 70.10 48.48
C ALA A 470 10.57 70.30 48.98
N GLU A 471 10.83 70.20 50.28
CA GLU A 471 12.13 70.58 50.89
C GLU A 471 13.28 69.69 50.44
N LEU A 472 12.97 68.43 50.11
CA LEU A 472 13.90 67.47 49.49
C LEU A 472 14.50 67.99 48.16
N LYS A 473 13.87 68.99 47.50
CA LYS A 473 14.27 69.46 46.16
C LYS A 473 15.44 70.45 46.15
N GLU A 474 15.56 71.36 47.13
CA GLU A 474 16.50 72.48 47.04
C GLU A 474 17.96 72.11 47.36
N ARG A 475 18.22 71.37 48.46
CA ARG A 475 19.58 70.87 48.75
C ARG A 475 20.08 69.93 47.65
N LEU A 476 19.16 69.19 47.02
CA LEU A 476 19.46 68.43 45.80
C LEU A 476 19.86 69.32 44.62
N ALA A 477 19.32 70.55 44.50
CA ALA A 477 19.54 71.41 43.33
C ALA A 477 20.97 71.93 43.21
N LEU A 478 21.65 72.28 44.31
CA LEU A 478 23.05 72.75 44.29
C LEU A 478 24.04 71.60 44.05
N LEU A 479 23.85 70.44 44.71
CA LEU A 479 24.66 69.25 44.45
C LEU A 479 24.54 68.82 42.98
N ARG A 480 23.31 68.83 42.43
CA ARG A 480 23.02 68.62 41.00
C ARG A 480 23.72 69.62 40.07
N GLN A 481 24.25 70.76 40.51
CA GLN A 481 24.95 71.71 39.63
C GLN A 481 26.42 71.35 39.45
N ALA A 482 27.17 71.15 40.54
CA ALA A 482 28.56 70.69 40.46
C ALA A 482 28.65 69.33 39.75
N GLU A 483 27.72 68.43 40.05
CA GLU A 483 27.63 67.12 39.41
C GLU A 483 27.38 67.21 37.89
N ARG A 484 26.70 68.26 37.38
CA ARG A 484 26.51 68.46 35.93
C ARG A 484 27.80 68.78 35.22
N ALA A 485 28.64 69.66 35.77
CA ALA A 485 29.88 70.09 35.12
C ALA A 485 30.84 68.90 34.91
N GLU A 486 31.09 68.12 35.96
CA GLU A 486 31.88 66.89 35.83
C GLU A 486 31.22 65.85 34.92
N GLN A 487 29.89 65.73 34.94
CA GLN A 487 29.18 64.89 33.98
C GLN A 487 29.34 65.38 32.54
N GLU A 488 29.44 66.69 32.28
CA GLU A 488 29.56 67.28 30.94
C GLU A 488 30.93 67.05 30.32
N GLU A 489 32.02 67.22 31.07
CA GLU A 489 33.38 66.84 30.61
C GLU A 489 33.48 65.33 30.35
N ARG A 490 32.99 64.51 31.29
CA ARG A 490 32.94 63.04 31.13
C ARG A 490 32.07 62.64 29.93
N ARG A 491 30.95 63.32 29.67
CA ARG A 491 30.13 63.13 28.46
C ARG A 491 30.90 63.51 27.19
N GLY A 492 31.70 64.58 27.22
CA GLY A 492 32.57 65.02 26.11
C GLY A 492 33.50 63.91 25.63
N HIS A 493 34.40 63.43 26.49
CA HIS A 493 35.31 62.34 26.14
C HIS A 493 34.59 61.03 25.76
N ILE A 494 33.48 60.72 26.44
CA ILE A 494 32.63 59.58 26.08
C ILE A 494 32.02 59.74 24.69
N LEU A 495 31.72 60.97 24.23
CA LEU A 495 31.23 61.22 22.87
C LEU A 495 32.35 61.10 21.83
N GLU A 496 33.55 61.62 22.11
CA GLU A 496 34.73 61.49 21.25
C GLU A 496 35.12 60.02 21.03
N GLU A 497 35.24 59.23 22.10
CA GLU A 497 35.48 57.78 21.99
C GLU A 497 34.36 57.07 21.22
N LYS A 498 33.09 57.48 21.41
CA LYS A 498 31.96 56.93 20.65
C LYS A 498 31.96 57.36 19.19
N GLN A 499 32.61 58.45 18.81
CA GLN A 499 32.79 58.86 17.41
C GLN A 499 33.92 58.05 16.76
N ARG A 500 35.10 57.98 17.39
CA ARG A 500 36.23 57.19 16.86
C ARG A 500 35.87 55.72 16.69
N ARG A 501 35.27 55.08 17.72
CA ARG A 501 34.78 53.70 17.64
C ARG A 501 33.72 53.49 16.55
N LYS A 502 32.90 54.50 16.20
CA LYS A 502 31.95 54.40 15.07
C LYS A 502 32.67 54.41 13.72
N GLN A 503 33.69 55.26 13.56
CA GLN A 503 34.51 55.32 12.34
C GLN A 503 35.24 53.99 12.13
N GLU A 504 35.93 53.50 13.17
CA GLU A 504 36.56 52.17 13.22
C GLU A 504 35.55 51.07 12.76
N MET A 505 34.32 51.08 13.28
CA MET A 505 33.31 50.08 12.89
C MET A 505 32.75 50.25 11.46
N LEU A 506 32.81 51.43 10.86
CA LEU A 506 32.33 51.68 9.48
C LEU A 506 33.35 51.17 8.46
N GLU A 507 34.63 51.47 8.63
CA GLU A 507 35.72 50.96 7.79
C GLU A 507 35.70 49.42 7.75
N LYS A 508 35.48 48.79 8.92
CA LYS A 508 35.32 47.34 9.07
C LYS A 508 34.07 46.78 8.40
N LEU A 509 33.01 47.57 8.24
CA LEU A 509 31.84 47.16 7.45
C LEU A 509 32.13 47.23 5.95
N ASP A 510 32.82 48.27 5.47
CA ASP A 510 33.17 48.43 4.06
C ASP A 510 34.12 47.32 3.57
N THR A 511 35.12 46.93 4.37
CA THR A 511 35.98 45.78 4.03
C THR A 511 35.17 44.47 3.96
N ILE A 512 34.21 44.25 4.88
CA ILE A 512 33.30 43.11 4.83
C ILE A 512 32.37 43.16 3.61
N GLU A 513 31.90 44.33 3.21
CA GLU A 513 31.09 44.53 1.99
C GLU A 513 31.88 44.20 0.72
N LEU A 514 33.13 44.65 0.61
CA LEU A 514 34.00 44.30 -0.53
C LEU A 514 34.20 42.79 -0.64
N HIS A 515 34.52 42.11 0.47
CA HIS A 515 34.62 40.64 0.51
C HIS A 515 33.30 39.96 0.10
N ARG A 516 32.15 40.46 0.58
CA ARG A 516 30.82 39.94 0.18
C ARG A 516 30.56 40.12 -1.32
N ARG A 517 30.91 41.27 -1.91
CA ARG A 517 30.74 41.56 -3.35
C ARG A 517 31.61 40.63 -4.21
N VAL A 518 32.87 40.40 -3.81
CA VAL A 518 33.78 39.44 -4.48
C VAL A 518 33.24 38.01 -4.40
N LEU A 519 32.86 37.54 -3.20
CA LEU A 519 32.29 36.20 -3.02
C LEU A 519 30.97 36.00 -3.76
N ALA A 520 30.11 37.03 -3.81
CA ALA A 520 28.86 36.99 -4.58
C ALA A 520 29.11 36.87 -6.08
N LYS A 521 30.07 37.63 -6.64
CA LYS A 521 30.48 37.52 -8.05
C LYS A 521 31.04 36.14 -8.36
N ALA A 522 31.97 35.63 -7.54
CA ALA A 522 32.50 34.28 -7.70
C ALA A 522 31.42 33.19 -7.60
N ALA A 523 30.40 33.38 -6.76
CA ALA A 523 29.25 32.47 -6.64
C ALA A 523 28.25 32.58 -7.80
N ALA A 524 28.19 33.73 -8.50
CA ALA A 524 27.41 33.90 -9.73
C ALA A 524 28.06 33.15 -10.89
N ASN A 525 29.35 33.41 -11.16
CA ASN A 525 30.14 32.72 -12.19
C ASN A 525 30.05 31.18 -12.02
N ARG A 526 30.26 30.67 -10.80
CA ARG A 526 30.14 29.22 -10.47
C ARG A 526 28.73 28.64 -10.67
N LYS A 527 27.67 29.45 -10.77
CA LYS A 527 26.31 29.00 -11.13
C LYS A 527 26.13 28.99 -12.64
N GLU A 528 26.65 29.99 -13.35
CA GLU A 528 26.61 30.10 -14.81
C GLU A 528 27.44 28.99 -15.46
N GLU A 529 28.66 28.74 -14.99
CA GLU A 529 29.48 27.57 -15.36
C GLU A 529 28.71 26.26 -15.20
N LYS A 530 27.98 26.09 -14.09
CA LYS A 530 27.20 24.86 -13.83
C LYS A 530 25.99 24.72 -14.76
N LYS A 531 25.31 25.82 -15.12
CA LYS A 531 24.24 25.82 -16.12
C LYS A 531 24.79 25.46 -17.49
N ALA A 532 25.82 26.16 -17.95
CA ALA A 532 26.46 25.92 -19.24
C ALA A 532 26.96 24.46 -19.37
N LYS A 533 27.55 23.90 -18.31
CA LYS A 533 27.93 22.47 -18.28
C LYS A 533 26.72 21.53 -18.32
N GLN A 534 25.62 21.83 -17.60
CA GLN A 534 24.39 21.02 -17.68
C GLN A 534 23.72 21.09 -19.06
N GLU A 535 23.76 22.25 -19.72
CA GLU A 535 23.24 22.47 -21.07
C GLU A 535 24.11 21.75 -22.11
N PHE A 536 25.44 21.84 -22.00
CA PHE A 536 26.38 21.09 -22.84
C PHE A 536 26.19 19.56 -22.70
N LEU A 537 26.08 19.04 -21.49
CA LEU A 537 25.85 17.61 -21.27
C LEU A 537 24.50 17.13 -21.84
N GLN A 538 23.47 18.00 -21.84
CA GLN A 538 22.20 17.70 -22.52
C GLN A 538 22.34 17.72 -24.05
N GLN A 539 23.15 18.62 -24.61
CA GLN A 539 23.43 18.67 -26.04
C GLN A 539 24.20 17.42 -26.51
N VAL A 540 25.21 16.96 -25.77
CA VAL A 540 25.94 15.70 -26.06
C VAL A 540 24.96 14.52 -26.16
N VAL A 541 24.11 14.32 -25.15
CA VAL A 541 23.09 13.24 -25.14
C VAL A 541 22.03 13.40 -26.23
N ALA A 542 21.81 14.62 -26.73
CA ALA A 542 20.87 14.88 -27.83
C ALA A 542 21.48 14.69 -29.22
N GLN A 543 22.79 14.90 -29.38
CA GLN A 543 23.54 14.72 -30.63
C GLN A 543 23.94 13.25 -30.86
N ASP A 544 24.02 12.45 -29.79
CA ASP A 544 24.39 11.05 -29.81
C ASP A 544 23.53 10.22 -30.79
N GLU A 545 24.13 9.81 -31.93
CA GLU A 545 23.43 9.18 -33.06
C GLU A 545 22.62 7.95 -32.65
N THR A 546 23.15 7.18 -31.70
CA THR A 546 22.52 5.96 -31.19
C THR A 546 21.27 6.28 -30.36
N VAL A 547 21.29 7.36 -29.57
CA VAL A 547 20.14 7.85 -28.82
C VAL A 547 19.07 8.37 -29.78
N LEU A 548 19.45 9.08 -30.84
CA LEU A 548 18.56 9.51 -31.91
C LEU A 548 17.92 8.33 -32.66
N ALA A 549 18.69 7.30 -32.99
CA ALA A 549 18.18 6.08 -33.62
C ALA A 549 17.21 5.30 -32.70
N LEU A 550 17.51 5.20 -31.41
CA LEU A 550 16.61 4.60 -30.42
C LEU A 550 15.32 5.43 -30.23
N ARG A 551 15.40 6.77 -30.26
CA ARG A 551 14.21 7.64 -30.23
C ARG A 551 13.29 7.42 -31.44
N LYS A 552 13.85 7.29 -32.66
CA LYS A 552 13.09 6.94 -33.87
C LYS A 552 12.41 5.57 -33.76
N LYS A 553 13.17 4.52 -33.40
CA LYS A 553 12.64 3.16 -33.17
C LYS A 553 11.52 3.11 -32.13
N LEU A 554 11.65 3.89 -31.05
CA LEU A 554 10.62 4.02 -30.03
C LEU A 554 9.31 4.62 -30.58
N GLU A 555 9.39 5.58 -31.51
CA GLU A 555 8.23 6.21 -32.14
C GLU A 555 7.58 5.29 -33.17
N GLU A 556 8.37 4.59 -33.98
CA GLU A 556 7.91 3.51 -34.86
C GLU A 556 7.10 2.46 -34.09
N LYS A 557 7.63 1.94 -32.97
CA LYS A 557 6.93 0.93 -32.15
C LYS A 557 5.66 1.45 -31.49
N LYS A 558 5.62 2.72 -31.05
CA LYS A 558 4.38 3.36 -30.61
C LYS A 558 3.36 3.49 -31.74
N LEU A 559 3.79 3.81 -32.97
CA LEU A 559 2.91 3.94 -34.13
C LEU A 559 2.37 2.58 -34.59
N GLU A 560 3.19 1.53 -34.62
CA GLU A 560 2.75 0.14 -34.81
C GLU A 560 1.65 -0.22 -33.80
N ARG A 561 1.87 0.04 -32.51
CA ARG A 561 0.91 -0.28 -31.44
C ARG A 561 -0.37 0.55 -31.52
N LYS A 562 -0.29 1.82 -31.92
CA LYS A 562 -1.47 2.66 -32.19
C LYS A 562 -2.29 2.11 -33.37
N ARG A 563 -1.64 1.71 -34.47
CA ARG A 563 -2.28 1.11 -35.65
C ARG A 563 -3.00 -0.20 -35.29
N LEU A 564 -2.34 -1.11 -34.56
CA LEU A 564 -3.00 -2.35 -34.11
C LEU A 564 -4.23 -2.06 -33.24
N LYS A 565 -4.15 -1.12 -32.29
CA LYS A 565 -5.31 -0.70 -31.48
C LYS A 565 -6.45 -0.06 -32.27
N GLN A 566 -6.15 0.63 -33.37
CA GLN A 566 -7.17 1.16 -34.28
C GLN A 566 -7.83 0.03 -35.08
N ASN A 567 -7.06 -0.96 -35.52
CA ASN A 567 -7.59 -2.16 -36.20
C ASN A 567 -8.46 -3.02 -35.28
N GLU A 568 -8.03 -3.25 -34.03
CA GLU A 568 -8.84 -3.93 -32.99
C GLU A 568 -10.20 -3.23 -32.80
N LYS A 569 -10.19 -1.90 -32.65
CA LYS A 569 -11.42 -1.10 -32.51
C LYS A 569 -12.31 -1.16 -33.74
N SER A 570 -11.75 -1.14 -34.96
CA SER A 570 -12.54 -1.21 -36.19
C SER A 570 -13.16 -2.60 -36.39
N GLN A 571 -12.47 -3.68 -36.02
CA GLN A 571 -13.05 -5.03 -35.99
C GLN A 571 -14.12 -5.19 -34.92
N ALA A 572 -13.93 -4.63 -33.73
CA ALA A 572 -14.96 -4.63 -32.67
C ALA A 572 -16.23 -3.92 -33.14
N CYS A 573 -16.10 -2.72 -33.74
CA CYS A 573 -17.23 -1.96 -34.28
C CYS A 573 -17.98 -2.74 -35.38
N LYS A 574 -17.24 -3.37 -36.31
CA LYS A 574 -17.83 -4.23 -37.36
C LYS A 574 -18.56 -5.46 -36.80
N ARG A 575 -18.08 -6.04 -35.69
CA ARG A 575 -18.77 -7.14 -34.99
C ARG A 575 -20.06 -6.67 -34.32
N THR A 576 -20.08 -5.49 -33.71
CA THR A 576 -21.33 -4.94 -33.13
C THR A 576 -22.37 -4.60 -34.21
N THR A 577 -21.99 -3.97 -35.33
CA THR A 577 -22.94 -3.67 -36.41
C THR A 577 -23.48 -4.93 -37.11
N ALA A 578 -22.71 -6.02 -37.15
CA ALA A 578 -23.18 -7.30 -37.67
C ALA A 578 -24.15 -8.03 -36.72
N HIS A 579 -24.17 -7.67 -35.43
CA HIS A 579 -25.11 -8.24 -34.46
C HIS A 579 -26.41 -7.42 -34.33
N THR A 580 -26.38 -6.14 -34.73
CA THR A 580 -27.57 -5.29 -34.91
C THR A 580 -28.08 -5.31 -36.36
N GLY A 581 -27.73 -6.32 -37.16
CA GLY A 581 -28.18 -6.48 -38.54
C GLY A 581 -29.60 -7.03 -38.59
N THR A 582 -30.60 -6.14 -38.55
CA THR A 582 -32.04 -6.48 -38.55
C THR A 582 -32.54 -6.96 -39.91
N HIS A 583 -32.07 -8.13 -40.36
CA HIS A 583 -32.52 -8.82 -41.57
C HIS A 583 -32.79 -10.30 -41.29
N SER A 584 -33.81 -10.57 -40.45
CA SER A 584 -34.43 -11.90 -40.35
C SER A 584 -35.80 -11.86 -39.66
N GLU A 585 -36.02 -10.99 -38.67
CA GLU A 585 -37.27 -11.02 -37.89
C GLU A 585 -38.48 -10.53 -38.69
N GLU A 586 -38.35 -9.48 -39.50
CA GLU A 586 -39.47 -8.94 -40.27
C GLU A 586 -39.93 -9.94 -41.34
N SER A 587 -39.01 -10.60 -42.04
CA SER A 587 -39.34 -11.64 -43.02
C SER A 587 -40.01 -12.86 -42.40
N LEU A 588 -39.56 -13.30 -41.21
CA LEU A 588 -40.22 -14.39 -40.47
C LEU A 588 -41.60 -13.98 -39.92
N LYS A 589 -41.75 -12.74 -39.45
CA LYS A 589 -43.04 -12.20 -39.00
C LYS A 589 -44.03 -12.09 -40.16
N VAL A 590 -43.63 -11.56 -41.32
CA VAL A 590 -44.48 -11.47 -42.52
C VAL A 590 -44.95 -12.86 -42.99
N GLN A 591 -44.05 -13.85 -43.06
CA GLN A 591 -44.45 -15.22 -43.41
C GLN A 591 -45.44 -15.82 -42.40
N SER A 592 -45.24 -15.58 -41.10
CA SER A 592 -46.19 -16.02 -40.06
C SER A 592 -47.56 -15.33 -40.16
N TRP A 593 -47.62 -14.06 -40.57
CA TRP A 593 -48.88 -13.37 -40.83
C TRP A 593 -49.57 -13.88 -42.11
N GLU A 594 -48.84 -14.11 -43.20
CA GLU A 594 -49.40 -14.72 -44.41
C GLU A 594 -49.97 -16.12 -44.14
N GLU A 595 -49.32 -16.94 -43.32
CA GLU A 595 -49.84 -18.26 -42.93
C GLU A 595 -51.09 -18.16 -42.03
N LEU A 596 -51.14 -17.18 -41.13
CA LEU A 596 -52.34 -16.87 -40.35
C LEU A 596 -53.50 -16.39 -41.22
N GLU A 597 -53.27 -15.46 -42.14
CA GLU A 597 -54.28 -14.99 -43.11
C GLU A 597 -54.78 -16.14 -44.01
N ARG A 598 -53.88 -17.00 -44.49
CA ARG A 598 -54.24 -18.23 -45.22
C ARG A 598 -54.96 -19.28 -44.35
N SER A 599 -54.91 -19.18 -43.02
CA SER A 599 -55.70 -20.03 -42.12
C SER A 599 -57.10 -19.44 -41.86
N LEU A 600 -57.19 -18.14 -41.63
CA LEU A 600 -58.45 -17.39 -41.51
C LEU A 600 -59.28 -17.44 -42.79
N ALA A 601 -58.66 -17.26 -43.96
CA ALA A 601 -59.35 -17.34 -45.26
C ALA A 601 -59.96 -18.72 -45.54
N ARG A 602 -59.37 -19.80 -45.00
CA ARG A 602 -59.97 -21.16 -45.07
C ARG A 602 -61.15 -21.28 -44.11
N TYR A 603 -61.00 -20.83 -42.87
CA TYR A 603 -62.09 -20.80 -41.89
C TYR A 603 -63.33 -20.04 -42.40
N ILE A 604 -63.13 -18.89 -43.04
CA ILE A 604 -64.21 -18.06 -43.61
C ILE A 604 -64.88 -18.74 -44.83
N GLN A 605 -64.17 -19.62 -45.56
CA GLN A 605 -64.75 -20.42 -46.64
C GLN A 605 -65.55 -21.62 -46.11
N ASP A 606 -65.12 -22.23 -45.00
CA ASP A 606 -65.83 -23.36 -44.38
C ASP A 606 -67.10 -22.93 -43.62
N ASP A 607 -67.14 -21.72 -43.03
CA ASP A 607 -68.30 -21.15 -42.31
C ASP A 607 -69.36 -20.48 -43.23
N SER A 608 -69.35 -20.76 -44.54
CA SER A 608 -70.31 -20.21 -45.52
C SER A 608 -71.48 -21.17 -45.81
N PRO A 609 -72.67 -20.99 -45.20
CA PRO A 609 -73.84 -21.82 -45.50
C PRO A 609 -74.38 -21.58 -46.93
N SER A 610 -74.86 -22.65 -47.56
CA SER A 610 -75.52 -22.65 -48.87
C SER A 610 -77.02 -22.32 -48.79
#